data_AF-A0A345Q753-F1
#
_entry.id   AF-A0A345Q753-F1
#
_cell.length_a   1.000
_cell.length_b   1.000
_cell.length_c   1.000
_cell.angle_alpha   90.00
_cell.angle_beta   90.00
_cell.angle_gamma   90.00
#
_symmetry.space_group_name_H-M   'P 1'
#
loop_
_entity.id
_entity.type
_entity.pdbx_description
1 polymer ?
#
loop_
_entity_poly.entity_id
_entity_poly.type
_entity_poly.pdbx_seq_one_letter_code
_entity_poly.pdbx_strand_id
1 'polypeptide(L)'
;MNAQYRTAQERHDQIHTQATLLAGPPDGLCKRAVQYHHIYRASGGIFCFALIAAHGAVWAQWYLKIARIGAIILALLDRRAPGNYPTRMAHFDAYTGALKDINRRVMIKAYTILHFAKDGMDDSALVDDLPSEIVIEIRRLLARQMSGHPATNAEKRVLYEAFFRWEQDNAVGPSVEAAMAAFDWPLVRGLCLRPWVWFSYFRAGRSLNFKDFTSAEERVEKALAAFDMAALRGWNKVDRSLRLNPFVRRLTTAQ
;
A
#
# COMPACT_ATOMS: atom_id res chain seq x y z
N MET A 1 -11.65 23.72 22.63
CA MET A 1 -10.69 23.29 21.59
C MET A 1 -9.55 24.30 21.54
N ASN A 2 -8.32 23.89 21.89
CA ASN A 2 -7.15 24.78 21.95
C ASN A 2 -6.77 25.27 20.53
N ALA A 3 -6.25 26.50 20.41
CA ALA A 3 -5.81 27.09 19.14
C ALA A 3 -4.80 26.21 18.38
N GLN A 4 -3.88 25.57 19.11
CA GLN A 4 -2.91 24.64 18.54
C GLN A 4 -3.56 23.42 17.86
N TYR A 5 -4.61 22.87 18.46
CA TYR A 5 -5.37 21.75 17.87
C TYR A 5 -6.06 22.17 16.57
N ARG A 6 -6.64 23.38 16.52
CA ARG A 6 -7.28 23.89 15.30
C ARG A 6 -6.27 24.05 14.16
N THR A 7 -5.10 24.62 14.44
CA THR A 7 -4.03 24.76 13.44
C THR A 7 -3.54 23.39 12.95
N ALA A 8 -3.40 22.42 13.85
CA ALA A 8 -3.02 21.06 13.45
C ALA A 8 -4.08 20.37 12.60
N GLN A 9 -5.37 20.54 12.92
CA GLN A 9 -6.47 20.03 12.11
C GLN A 9 -6.47 20.65 10.71
N GLU A 10 -6.37 21.99 10.60
CA GLU A 10 -6.31 22.67 9.31
C GLU A 10 -5.12 22.19 8.46
N ARG A 11 -3.98 21.96 9.10
CA ARG A 11 -2.79 21.46 8.43
C ARG A 11 -2.94 20.00 7.99
N HIS A 12 -3.48 19.15 8.85
CA HIS A 12 -3.85 17.79 8.51
C HIS A 12 -4.75 17.75 7.27
N ASP A 13 -5.78 18.59 7.24
CA ASP A 13 -6.77 18.63 6.16
C ASP A 13 -6.13 19.08 4.84
N GLN A 14 -5.26 20.10 4.88
CA GLN A 14 -4.49 20.53 3.70
C GLN A 14 -3.63 19.39 3.12
N ILE A 15 -2.90 18.69 3.99
CA ILE A 15 -2.05 17.55 3.58
C ILE A 15 -2.94 16.42 3.02
N HIS A 16 -4.06 16.13 3.67
CA HIS A 16 -4.99 15.11 3.23
C HIS A 16 -5.62 15.43 1.86
N THR A 17 -6.01 16.68 1.63
CA THR A 17 -6.49 17.16 0.32
C THR A 17 -5.41 16.97 -0.74
N GLN A 18 -4.17 17.38 -0.45
CA GLN A 18 -3.05 17.18 -1.38
C GLN A 18 -2.79 15.69 -1.66
N ALA A 19 -2.78 14.85 -0.63
CA ALA A 19 -2.61 13.41 -0.74
C ALA A 19 -3.69 12.78 -1.64
N THR A 20 -4.94 13.22 -1.47
CA THR A 20 -6.08 12.75 -2.28
C THR A 20 -5.93 13.09 -3.76
N LEU A 21 -5.48 14.30 -4.07
CA LEU A 21 -5.18 14.73 -5.44
C LEU A 21 -4.05 13.88 -6.05
N LEU A 22 -2.95 13.69 -5.31
CA LEU A 22 -1.78 12.91 -5.75
C LEU A 22 -2.11 11.42 -5.92
N ALA A 23 -3.04 10.87 -5.14
CA ALA A 23 -3.47 9.48 -5.23
C ALA A 23 -4.16 9.15 -6.55
N GLY A 24 -4.75 10.17 -7.18
CA GLY A 24 -5.44 10.05 -8.46
C GLY A 24 -6.61 9.06 -8.42
N PRO A 25 -7.10 8.64 -9.59
CA PRO A 25 -8.23 7.72 -9.69
C PRO A 25 -7.84 6.28 -9.30
N PRO A 26 -8.81 5.39 -9.01
CA PRO A 26 -8.55 4.00 -8.66
C PRO A 26 -7.62 3.26 -9.65
N ASP A 27 -7.75 3.48 -10.95
CA ASP A 27 -6.87 2.84 -11.96
C ASP A 27 -5.44 3.40 -12.04
N GLY A 28 -5.13 4.45 -11.28
CA GLY A 28 -3.84 5.12 -11.23
C GLY A 28 -2.72 4.39 -10.45
N LEU A 29 -2.65 3.05 -10.46
CA LEU A 29 -1.70 2.27 -9.65
C LEU A 29 -0.24 2.70 -9.86
N CYS A 30 0.21 2.88 -11.11
CA CYS A 30 1.58 3.32 -11.39
C CYS A 30 1.84 4.76 -10.94
N LYS A 31 0.84 5.64 -11.02
CA LYS A 31 0.95 7.00 -10.47
C LYS A 31 1.13 6.94 -8.95
N ARG A 32 0.37 6.08 -8.27
CA ARG A 32 0.54 5.84 -6.83
C ARG A 32 1.90 5.24 -6.49
N ALA A 33 2.44 4.33 -7.32
CA ALA A 33 3.79 3.82 -7.12
C ALA A 33 4.85 4.95 -7.12
N VAL A 34 4.68 5.96 -7.98
CA VAL A 34 5.53 7.17 -7.98
C VAL A 34 5.34 7.96 -6.68
N GLN A 35 4.11 8.16 -6.22
CA GLN A 35 3.84 8.87 -4.95
C GLN A 35 4.40 8.14 -3.73
N TYR A 36 4.23 6.83 -3.65
CA TYR A 36 4.86 6.00 -2.63
C TYR A 36 6.39 6.12 -2.64
N HIS A 37 7.00 6.16 -3.83
CA HIS A 37 8.44 6.42 -3.93
C HIS A 37 8.82 7.82 -3.43
N HIS A 38 8.02 8.86 -3.71
CA HIS A 38 8.24 10.19 -3.14
C HIS A 38 8.13 10.20 -1.61
N ILE A 39 7.17 9.49 -1.02
CA ILE A 39 7.04 9.32 0.44
C ILE A 39 8.32 8.68 0.99
N TYR A 40 8.77 7.57 0.40
CA TYR A 40 10.02 6.91 0.81
C TYR A 40 11.22 7.86 0.78
N ARG A 41 11.40 8.62 -0.32
CA ARG A 41 12.49 9.59 -0.48
C ARG A 41 12.37 10.77 0.48
N ALA A 42 11.16 11.30 0.69
CA ALA A 42 10.88 12.41 1.60
C ALA A 42 11.15 12.06 3.06
N SER A 43 11.05 10.78 3.43
CA SER A 43 11.44 10.24 4.73
C SER A 43 12.97 10.01 4.87
N GLY A 44 13.74 10.21 3.79
CA GLY A 44 15.15 9.82 3.70
C GLY A 44 15.38 8.31 3.83
N GLY A 45 14.36 7.51 3.54
CA GLY A 45 14.44 6.05 3.52
C GLY A 45 14.19 5.34 4.85
N ILE A 46 13.62 6.03 5.84
CA ILE A 46 13.13 5.40 7.08
C ILE A 46 11.77 4.73 6.87
N PHE A 47 10.91 5.31 6.02
CA PHE A 47 9.54 4.84 5.87
C PHE A 47 9.44 3.78 4.76
N CYS A 48 10.03 2.61 5.03
CA CYS A 48 10.17 1.51 4.08
C CYS A 48 8.84 0.94 3.57
N PHE A 49 7.75 1.12 4.32
CA PHE A 49 6.40 0.74 3.91
C PHE A 49 6.08 1.30 2.52
N ALA A 50 6.34 2.59 2.32
CA ALA A 50 6.02 3.24 1.07
C ALA A 50 6.77 2.62 -0.11
N LEU A 51 8.07 2.32 0.04
CA LEU A 51 8.82 1.68 -1.04
C LEU A 51 8.28 0.29 -1.39
N ILE A 52 7.93 -0.52 -0.39
CA ILE A 52 7.35 -1.85 -0.62
C ILE A 52 5.96 -1.74 -1.25
N ALA A 53 5.12 -0.81 -0.77
CA ALA A 53 3.80 -0.53 -1.34
C ALA A 53 3.88 -0.04 -2.80
N ALA A 54 4.95 0.68 -3.18
CA ALA A 54 5.19 1.07 -4.57
C ALA A 54 5.40 -0.16 -5.46
N HIS A 55 6.20 -1.14 -5.01
CA HIS A 55 6.35 -2.41 -5.72
C HIS A 55 5.02 -3.18 -5.77
N GLY A 56 4.24 -3.14 -4.69
CA GLY A 56 2.88 -3.69 -4.65
C GLY A 56 1.95 -3.09 -5.70
N ALA A 57 1.93 -1.77 -5.85
CA ALA A 57 1.09 -1.08 -6.83
C ALA A 57 1.51 -1.43 -8.28
N VAL A 58 2.81 -1.51 -8.55
CA VAL A 58 3.33 -1.94 -9.86
C VAL A 58 2.98 -3.40 -10.14
N TRP A 59 3.11 -4.27 -9.13
CA TRP A 59 2.73 -5.67 -9.25
C TRP A 59 1.24 -5.83 -9.57
N ALA A 60 0.37 -5.14 -8.81
CA ALA A 60 -1.07 -5.18 -9.00
C ALA A 60 -1.48 -4.72 -10.42
N GLN A 61 -0.78 -3.73 -10.98
CA GLN A 61 -1.09 -3.21 -12.33
C GLN A 61 -1.06 -4.29 -13.41
N TRP A 62 -0.07 -5.19 -13.40
CA TRP A 62 0.02 -6.25 -14.41
C TRP A 62 -0.74 -7.50 -13.97
N TYR A 63 -0.71 -7.83 -12.67
CA TYR A 63 -1.41 -8.99 -12.14
C TYR A 63 -2.91 -8.92 -12.39
N LEU A 64 -3.54 -7.77 -12.14
CA LEU A 64 -4.99 -7.59 -12.36
C LEU A 64 -5.37 -7.68 -13.84
N LYS A 65 -4.47 -7.35 -14.78
CA LYS A 65 -4.72 -7.55 -16.21
C LYS A 65 -4.77 -9.03 -16.56
N ILE A 66 -3.83 -9.82 -16.03
CA ILE A 66 -3.82 -11.28 -16.21
C ILE A 66 -5.05 -11.90 -15.53
N ALA A 67 -5.36 -11.48 -14.31
CA ALA A 67 -6.54 -11.94 -13.59
C ALA A 67 -7.83 -11.64 -14.37
N ARG A 68 -7.94 -10.49 -15.04
CA ARG A 68 -9.09 -10.17 -15.91
C ARG A 68 -9.21 -11.12 -17.09
N ILE A 69 -8.10 -11.48 -17.74
CA ILE A 69 -8.11 -12.46 -18.84
C ILE A 69 -8.62 -13.81 -18.33
N GLY A 70 -8.11 -14.26 -17.18
CA GLY A 70 -8.59 -15.48 -16.53
C GLY A 70 -10.07 -15.42 -16.17
N ALA A 71 -10.54 -14.29 -15.65
CA ALA A 71 -11.95 -14.06 -15.35
C ALA A 71 -12.81 -14.11 -16.61
N ILE A 72 -12.41 -13.53 -17.73
CA ILE A 72 -13.16 -13.63 -19.00
C ILE A 72 -13.31 -15.09 -19.43
N ILE A 73 -12.23 -15.87 -19.39
CA ILE A 73 -12.26 -17.29 -19.75
C ILE A 73 -13.22 -18.05 -18.82
N LEU A 74 -13.09 -17.84 -17.51
CA LEU A 74 -13.94 -18.50 -16.53
C LEU A 74 -15.40 -18.03 -16.61
N ALA A 75 -15.68 -16.79 -17.00
CA ALA A 75 -17.03 -16.28 -17.17
C ALA A 75 -17.77 -17.06 -18.26
N LEU A 76 -17.04 -17.53 -19.27
CA LEU A 76 -17.57 -18.31 -20.40
C LEU A 76 -17.65 -19.81 -20.07
N LEU A 77 -16.72 -20.34 -19.27
CA LEU A 77 -16.61 -21.78 -18.99
C LEU A 77 -17.34 -22.24 -17.73
N ASP A 78 -17.42 -21.40 -16.70
CA ASP A 78 -18.03 -21.75 -15.41
C ASP A 78 -19.55 -21.68 -15.51
N ARG A 79 -20.16 -22.81 -15.90
CA ARG A 79 -21.63 -22.93 -15.98
C ARG A 79 -22.32 -22.94 -14.62
N ARG A 80 -21.58 -23.13 -13.52
CA ARG A 80 -22.12 -23.20 -12.15
C ARG A 80 -22.16 -21.84 -11.47
N ALA A 81 -21.45 -20.84 -12.01
CA ALA A 81 -21.48 -19.50 -11.48
C ALA A 81 -22.88 -18.87 -11.58
N PRO A 82 -23.32 -18.11 -10.56
CA PRO A 82 -24.55 -17.35 -10.65
C PRO A 82 -24.46 -16.25 -11.71
N GLY A 83 -25.62 -15.83 -12.23
CA GLY A 83 -25.72 -14.76 -13.22
C GLY A 83 -25.17 -15.09 -14.61
N ASN A 84 -25.34 -14.15 -15.53
CA ASN A 84 -24.80 -14.22 -16.89
C ASN A 84 -23.39 -13.59 -16.97
N TYR A 85 -22.75 -13.65 -18.14
CA TYR A 85 -21.42 -13.06 -18.35
C TYR A 85 -21.30 -11.61 -17.85
N PRO A 86 -22.21 -10.68 -18.22
CA PRO A 86 -22.18 -9.31 -17.70
C PRO A 86 -22.20 -9.23 -16.16
N THR A 87 -23.09 -9.98 -15.50
CA THR A 87 -23.19 -10.00 -14.02
C THR A 87 -21.89 -10.50 -13.38
N ARG A 88 -21.33 -11.61 -13.88
CA ARG A 88 -20.07 -12.19 -13.37
C ARG A 88 -18.90 -11.23 -13.50
N MET A 89 -18.78 -10.57 -14.65
CA MET A 89 -17.75 -9.57 -14.88
C MET A 89 -17.96 -8.31 -14.02
N ALA A 90 -19.22 -7.92 -13.76
CA ALA A 90 -19.51 -6.81 -12.84
C ALA A 90 -19.05 -7.13 -11.40
N HIS A 91 -19.25 -8.35 -10.91
CA HIS A 91 -18.73 -8.78 -9.60
C HIS A 91 -17.20 -8.75 -9.54
N PHE A 92 -16.52 -9.25 -10.59
CA PHE A 92 -15.06 -9.18 -10.68
C PHE A 92 -14.56 -7.72 -10.73
N ASP A 93 -15.23 -6.86 -11.50
CA ASP A 93 -14.87 -5.45 -11.64
C ASP A 93 -15.09 -4.68 -10.34
N ALA A 94 -16.17 -4.95 -9.62
CA ALA A 94 -16.41 -4.41 -8.29
C ALA A 94 -15.32 -4.84 -7.29
N TYR A 95 -14.98 -6.14 -7.25
CA TYR A 95 -13.93 -6.66 -6.38
C TYR A 95 -12.56 -6.02 -6.67
N THR A 96 -12.14 -6.01 -7.94
CA THR A 96 -10.85 -5.40 -8.31
C THR A 96 -10.84 -3.87 -8.14
N GLY A 97 -12.00 -3.22 -8.32
CA GLY A 97 -12.21 -1.81 -7.99
C GLY A 97 -11.98 -1.52 -6.51
N ALA A 98 -12.53 -2.35 -5.63
CA ALA A 98 -12.32 -2.24 -4.18
C ALA A 98 -10.83 -2.37 -3.81
N LEU A 99 -10.11 -3.36 -4.36
CA LEU A 99 -8.67 -3.51 -4.11
C LEU A 99 -7.85 -2.27 -4.55
N LYS A 100 -8.22 -1.67 -5.67
CA LYS A 100 -7.57 -0.44 -6.17
C LYS A 100 -7.88 0.76 -5.28
N ASP A 101 -9.11 0.88 -4.78
CA ASP A 101 -9.49 1.94 -3.85
C ASP A 101 -8.83 1.79 -2.49
N ILE A 102 -8.70 0.56 -1.98
CA ILE A 102 -7.92 0.26 -0.76
C ILE A 102 -6.48 0.78 -0.94
N ASN A 103 -5.81 0.40 -2.03
CA ASN A 103 -4.45 0.87 -2.30
C ASN A 103 -4.35 2.42 -2.39
N ARG A 104 -5.40 3.09 -2.87
CA ARG A 104 -5.51 4.54 -2.93
C ARG A 104 -5.63 5.15 -1.53
N ARG A 105 -6.52 4.64 -0.68
CA ARG A 105 -6.70 5.10 0.71
C ARG A 105 -5.42 4.92 1.53
N VAL A 106 -4.75 3.78 1.39
CA VAL A 106 -3.48 3.51 2.05
C VAL A 106 -2.39 4.49 1.64
N MET A 107 -2.34 4.87 0.36
CA MET A 107 -1.38 5.88 -0.11
C MET A 107 -1.66 7.24 0.53
N ILE A 108 -2.93 7.64 0.56
CA ILE A 108 -3.37 8.89 1.20
C ILE A 108 -2.94 8.92 2.66
N LYS A 109 -3.24 7.86 3.43
CA LYS A 109 -2.85 7.77 4.85
C LYS A 109 -1.33 7.79 5.04
N ALA A 110 -0.57 7.03 4.26
CA ALA A 110 0.89 7.02 4.34
C ALA A 110 1.50 8.40 4.03
N TYR A 111 0.94 9.11 3.03
CA TYR A 111 1.35 10.48 2.71
C TYR A 111 1.04 11.42 3.87
N THR A 112 -0.19 11.41 4.35
CA THR A 112 -0.65 12.31 5.42
C THR A 112 0.17 12.11 6.69
N ILE A 113 0.35 10.86 7.13
CA ILE A 113 1.13 10.54 8.35
C ILE A 113 2.57 11.04 8.22
N LEU A 114 3.26 10.76 7.10
CA LEU A 114 4.65 11.19 6.94
C LEU A 114 4.76 12.72 6.90
N HIS A 115 3.94 13.39 6.10
CA HIS A 115 4.04 14.82 5.91
C HIS A 115 3.63 15.60 7.17
N PHE A 116 2.63 15.12 7.90
CA PHE A 116 2.25 15.67 9.20
C PHE A 116 3.36 15.46 10.24
N ALA A 117 4.00 14.28 10.25
CA ALA A 117 5.14 14.03 11.13
C ALA A 117 6.30 15.00 10.87
N LYS A 118 6.55 15.33 9.60
CA LYS A 118 7.62 16.25 9.17
C LYS A 118 7.37 17.72 9.50
N ASP A 119 6.12 18.15 9.64
CA ASP A 119 5.80 19.55 9.92
C ASP A 119 6.20 19.99 11.34
N GLY A 120 6.59 19.05 12.23
CA GLY A 120 7.18 19.36 13.53
C GLY A 120 6.20 19.99 14.53
N MET A 121 4.89 19.91 14.28
CA MET A 121 3.85 20.33 15.23
C MET A 121 3.93 19.52 16.52
N ASP A 122 3.59 20.15 17.64
CA ASP A 122 3.63 19.54 18.97
C ASP A 122 2.79 18.25 19.04
N ASP A 123 3.26 17.25 19.79
CA ASP A 123 2.55 15.98 19.98
C ASP A 123 1.20 16.19 20.68
N SER A 124 1.06 17.21 21.52
CA SER A 124 -0.22 17.62 22.14
C SER A 124 -1.26 18.13 21.13
N ALA A 125 -0.85 18.39 19.89
CA ALA A 125 -1.72 18.79 18.80
C ALA A 125 -1.94 17.67 17.76
N LEU A 126 -1.67 16.41 18.12
CA LEU A 126 -2.00 15.26 17.27
C LEU A 126 -3.51 15.19 17.01
N VAL A 127 -3.87 14.96 15.75
CA VAL A 127 -5.26 14.80 15.31
C VAL A 127 -5.67 13.34 15.53
N ASP A 128 -6.90 13.12 16.01
CA ASP A 128 -7.43 11.80 16.39
C ASP A 128 -7.37 10.75 15.26
N ASP A 129 -7.43 11.19 13.99
CA ASP A 129 -7.39 10.33 12.80
C ASP A 129 -5.97 9.80 12.46
N LEU A 130 -4.94 10.25 13.18
CA LEU A 130 -3.55 9.83 13.01
C LEU A 130 -3.08 8.91 14.15
N PRO A 131 -2.35 7.84 13.83
CA PRO A 131 -1.75 6.99 14.85
C PRO A 131 -0.59 7.70 15.55
N SER A 132 -0.84 8.18 16.77
CA SER A 132 0.12 8.95 17.58
C SER A 132 1.49 8.27 17.70
N GLU A 133 1.50 6.98 18.07
CA GLU A 133 2.72 6.20 18.26
C GLU A 133 3.59 6.14 16.98
N ILE A 134 2.95 5.98 15.82
CA ILE A 134 3.63 5.94 14.52
C ILE A 134 4.18 7.33 14.16
N VAL A 135 3.41 8.39 14.39
CA VAL A 135 3.85 9.77 14.10
C VAL A 135 5.06 10.13 14.96
N ILE A 136 5.01 9.81 16.26
CA ILE A 136 6.12 10.04 17.21
C ILE A 136 7.36 9.24 16.79
N GLU A 137 7.20 7.98 16.41
CA GLU A 137 8.32 7.14 15.97
C GLU A 137 8.96 7.67 14.67
N ILE A 138 8.15 8.13 13.71
CA ILE A 138 8.67 8.79 12.50
C ILE A 138 9.48 10.04 12.88
N ARG A 139 8.94 10.90 13.76
CA ARG A 139 9.64 12.11 14.24
C ARG A 139 10.97 11.77 14.89
N ARG A 140 10.99 10.77 15.78
CA ARG A 140 12.20 10.27 16.45
C ARG A 140 13.26 9.84 15.43
N LEU A 141 12.88 9.03 14.44
CA LEU A 141 13.81 8.53 13.43
C LEU A 141 14.28 9.63 12.45
N LEU A 142 13.42 10.58 12.10
CA LEU A 142 13.80 11.76 11.31
C LEU A 142 14.84 12.62 12.04
N ALA A 143 14.61 12.93 13.33
CA ALA A 143 15.53 13.71 14.14
C ALA A 143 16.91 13.04 14.25
N ARG A 144 16.94 11.71 14.46
CA ARG A 144 18.20 10.95 14.48
C ARG A 144 18.93 11.00 13.14
N GLN A 145 18.21 10.87 12.03
CA GLN A 145 18.81 10.99 10.71
C GLN A 145 19.39 12.38 10.45
N MET A 146 18.72 13.44 10.89
CA MET A 146 19.24 14.82 10.81
C MET A 146 20.50 15.01 11.66
N SER A 147 20.63 14.27 12.76
CA SER A 147 21.84 14.26 13.60
C SER A 147 22.99 13.39 13.07
N GLY A 148 22.90 12.85 11.85
CA GLY A 148 23.94 12.01 11.26
C GLY A 148 23.93 10.54 11.72
N HIS A 149 22.85 10.08 12.36
CA HIS A 149 22.67 8.70 12.81
C HIS A 149 21.52 8.01 12.05
N PRO A 150 21.78 7.40 10.88
CA PRO A 150 20.75 6.76 10.09
C PRO A 150 20.05 5.62 10.83
N ALA A 151 18.74 5.48 10.63
CA ALA A 151 17.97 4.39 11.21
C ALA A 151 18.46 3.01 10.74
N THR A 152 18.59 2.08 11.68
CA THR A 152 18.96 0.68 11.40
C THR A 152 17.80 -0.08 10.75
N ASN A 153 18.07 -1.25 10.17
CA ASN A 153 17.01 -2.11 9.65
C ASN A 153 16.06 -2.62 10.75
N ALA A 154 16.54 -2.80 11.98
CA ALA A 154 15.70 -3.20 13.11
C ALA A 154 14.67 -2.11 13.43
N GLU A 155 15.10 -0.85 13.49
CA GLU A 155 14.21 0.29 13.76
C GLU A 155 13.22 0.51 12.62
N LYS A 156 13.69 0.42 11.37
CA LYS A 156 12.81 0.47 10.20
C LYS A 156 11.78 -0.66 10.21
N ARG A 157 12.14 -1.85 10.72
CA ARG A 157 11.22 -2.98 10.85
C ARG A 157 10.14 -2.70 11.87
N VAL A 158 10.50 -2.15 13.04
CA VAL A 158 9.53 -1.78 14.08
C VAL A 158 8.51 -0.77 13.54
N LEU A 159 8.98 0.31 12.91
CA LEU A 159 8.09 1.29 12.27
C LEU A 159 7.23 0.66 11.16
N TYR A 160 7.84 -0.19 10.33
CA TYR A 160 7.12 -0.89 9.26
C TYR A 160 6.00 -1.77 9.81
N GLU A 161 6.29 -2.58 10.83
CA GLU A 161 5.31 -3.48 11.44
C GLU A 161 4.18 -2.69 12.12
N ALA A 162 4.52 -1.67 12.92
CA ALA A 162 3.54 -0.83 13.59
C ALA A 162 2.58 -0.18 12.58
N PHE A 163 3.14 0.44 11.52
CA PHE A 163 2.33 1.02 10.45
C PHE A 163 1.48 -0.02 9.74
N PHE A 164 2.06 -1.18 9.40
CA PHE A 164 1.35 -2.22 8.67
C PHE A 164 0.17 -2.75 9.48
N ARG A 165 0.36 -3.06 10.78
CA ARG A 165 -0.72 -3.53 11.66
C ARG A 165 -1.83 -2.50 11.79
N TRP A 166 -1.49 -1.24 12.07
CA TRP A 166 -2.47 -0.16 12.14
C TRP A 166 -3.26 -0.03 10.82
N GLU A 167 -2.58 -0.12 9.68
CA GLU A 167 -3.20 -0.04 8.36
C GLU A 167 -4.17 -1.23 8.12
N GLN A 168 -3.78 -2.43 8.54
CA GLN A 168 -4.64 -3.62 8.45
C GLN A 168 -5.93 -3.46 9.26
N ASP A 169 -5.84 -2.91 10.48
CA ASP A 169 -6.98 -2.78 11.38
C ASP A 169 -7.94 -1.65 10.95
N ASN A 170 -7.41 -0.58 10.36
CA ASN A 170 -8.17 0.66 10.12
C ASN A 170 -8.55 0.89 8.65
N ALA A 171 -7.90 0.20 7.69
CA ALA A 171 -8.14 0.44 6.26
C ALA A 171 -8.32 -0.86 5.46
N VAL A 172 -7.29 -1.73 5.41
CA VAL A 172 -7.32 -2.92 4.53
C VAL A 172 -8.28 -3.99 5.01
N GLY A 173 -8.24 -4.40 6.28
CA GLY A 173 -8.97 -5.57 6.79
C GLY A 173 -10.48 -5.49 6.51
N PRO A 174 -11.19 -4.48 7.06
CA PRO A 174 -12.63 -4.33 6.86
C PRO A 174 -13.01 -4.22 5.38
N SER A 175 -12.18 -3.54 4.58
CA SER A 175 -12.47 -3.33 3.16
C SER A 175 -12.29 -4.60 2.33
N VAL A 176 -11.28 -5.42 2.62
CA VAL A 176 -11.06 -6.71 1.97
C VAL A 176 -12.17 -7.69 2.33
N GLU A 177 -12.54 -7.76 3.60
CA GLU A 177 -13.64 -8.61 4.07
C GLU A 177 -14.97 -8.24 3.39
N ALA A 178 -15.31 -6.95 3.36
CA ALA A 178 -16.50 -6.46 2.68
C ALA A 178 -16.49 -6.79 1.18
N ALA A 179 -15.35 -6.57 0.51
CA ALA A 179 -15.21 -6.88 -0.92
C ALA A 179 -15.35 -8.37 -1.22
N MET A 180 -14.81 -9.24 -0.35
CA MET A 180 -14.93 -10.69 -0.49
C MET A 180 -16.32 -11.21 -0.15
N ALA A 181 -17.01 -10.61 0.83
CA ALA A 181 -18.39 -10.96 1.16
C ALA A 181 -19.36 -10.61 0.03
N ALA A 182 -19.13 -9.48 -0.66
CA ALA A 182 -19.92 -9.05 -1.81
C ALA A 182 -19.56 -9.78 -3.13
N PHE A 183 -18.49 -10.59 -3.14
CA PHE A 183 -18.03 -11.25 -4.37
C PHE A 183 -18.77 -12.57 -4.63
N ASP A 184 -19.87 -12.48 -5.36
CA ASP A 184 -20.71 -13.63 -5.74
C ASP A 184 -20.22 -14.35 -7.01
N TRP A 185 -19.05 -14.98 -6.90
CA TRP A 185 -18.54 -15.91 -7.90
C TRP A 185 -17.59 -16.93 -7.27
N PRO A 186 -18.08 -18.07 -6.75
CA PRO A 186 -17.32 -18.95 -5.85
C PRO A 186 -15.96 -19.43 -6.40
N LEU A 187 -15.91 -19.84 -7.67
CA LEU A 187 -14.67 -20.32 -8.29
C LEU A 187 -13.62 -19.21 -8.38
N VAL A 188 -13.99 -18.03 -8.92
CA VAL A 188 -13.07 -16.90 -9.06
C VAL A 188 -12.71 -16.30 -7.70
N ARG A 189 -13.67 -16.25 -6.76
CA ARG A 189 -13.41 -15.86 -5.38
C ARG A 189 -12.33 -16.73 -4.74
N GLY A 190 -12.39 -18.05 -4.92
CA GLY A 190 -11.37 -18.99 -4.43
C GLY A 190 -9.97 -18.71 -5.00
N LEU A 191 -9.88 -18.30 -6.28
CA LEU A 191 -8.62 -17.90 -6.90
C LEU A 191 -8.13 -16.54 -6.37
N CYS A 192 -9.04 -15.58 -6.19
CA CYS A 192 -8.72 -14.25 -5.66
C CYS A 192 -8.26 -14.25 -4.20
N LEU A 193 -8.63 -15.26 -3.41
CA LEU A 193 -8.13 -15.46 -2.04
C LEU A 193 -6.68 -15.92 -1.99
N ARG A 194 -6.11 -16.40 -3.10
CA ARG A 194 -4.79 -17.06 -3.12
C ARG A 194 -3.82 -16.39 -4.08
N PRO A 195 -3.63 -15.05 -4.01
CA PRO A 195 -2.69 -14.40 -4.90
C PRO A 195 -1.27 -14.91 -4.64
N TRP A 196 -0.51 -15.12 -5.72
CA TRP A 196 0.95 -15.02 -5.61
C TRP A 196 1.29 -13.54 -5.64
N VAL A 197 2.28 -13.11 -4.87
CA VAL A 197 2.81 -11.74 -4.92
C VAL A 197 4.29 -11.82 -5.25
N TRP A 198 4.69 -11.07 -6.28
CA TRP A 198 6.07 -11.03 -6.74
C TRP A 198 6.51 -9.59 -6.94
N PHE A 199 7.49 -9.16 -6.16
CA PHE A 199 8.10 -7.84 -6.31
C PHE A 199 9.38 -7.92 -7.11
N SER A 200 9.70 -6.86 -7.84
CA SER A 200 10.86 -6.85 -8.76
C SER A 200 12.22 -7.02 -8.07
N TYR A 201 12.29 -6.81 -6.75
CA TYR A 201 13.48 -7.05 -5.95
C TYR A 201 13.58 -8.47 -5.38
N PHE A 202 12.55 -9.32 -5.55
CA PHE A 202 12.62 -10.73 -5.17
C PHE A 202 13.58 -11.48 -6.09
N ARG A 203 14.21 -12.54 -5.56
CA ARG A 203 15.01 -13.45 -6.38
C ARG A 203 14.10 -14.23 -7.33
N ALA A 204 14.63 -14.61 -8.50
CA ALA A 204 13.91 -15.51 -9.40
C ALA A 204 13.46 -16.77 -8.66
N GLY A 205 12.21 -17.19 -8.87
CA GLY A 205 11.60 -18.34 -8.19
C GLY A 205 11.13 -18.08 -6.74
N ARG A 206 11.23 -16.86 -6.22
CA ARG A 206 10.68 -16.50 -4.89
C ARG A 206 9.42 -15.64 -5.06
N SER A 207 8.33 -16.04 -4.44
CA SER A 207 7.08 -15.28 -4.33
C SER A 207 6.49 -15.44 -2.93
N LEU A 208 5.58 -14.53 -2.57
CA LEU A 208 4.73 -14.67 -1.40
C LEU A 208 3.41 -15.26 -1.87
N ASN A 209 3.12 -16.50 -1.47
CA ASN A 209 1.90 -17.18 -1.88
C ASN A 209 0.93 -17.19 -0.72
N PHE A 210 -0.25 -16.62 -0.93
CA PHE A 210 -1.30 -16.57 0.07
C PHE A 210 -2.15 -17.85 0.05
N LYS A 211 -2.46 -18.38 1.23
CA LYS A 211 -3.48 -19.41 1.42
C LYS A 211 -4.86 -18.78 1.54
N ASP A 212 -4.94 -17.64 2.20
CA ASP A 212 -6.15 -16.87 2.40
C ASP A 212 -5.80 -15.38 2.58
N PHE A 213 -6.04 -14.59 1.54
CA PHE A 213 -5.80 -13.16 1.56
C PHE A 213 -6.70 -12.41 2.55
N THR A 214 -7.77 -13.02 3.08
CA THR A 214 -8.59 -12.43 4.14
C THR A 214 -7.98 -12.60 5.54
N SER A 215 -7.00 -13.49 5.71
CA SER A 215 -6.28 -13.66 6.98
C SER A 215 -5.34 -12.47 7.26
N ALA A 216 -5.67 -11.68 8.29
CA ALA A 216 -4.83 -10.57 8.73
C ALA A 216 -3.43 -11.04 9.15
N GLU A 217 -3.34 -12.13 9.91
CA GLU A 217 -2.06 -12.71 10.34
C GLU A 217 -1.21 -13.17 9.16
N GLU A 218 -1.80 -13.80 8.14
CA GLU A 218 -1.04 -14.16 6.92
C GLU A 218 -0.55 -12.91 6.20
N ARG A 219 -1.37 -11.85 6.09
CA ARG A 219 -0.95 -10.58 5.49
C ARG A 219 0.22 -9.95 6.25
N VAL A 220 0.20 -9.96 7.58
CA VAL A 220 1.32 -9.48 8.41
C VAL A 220 2.57 -10.32 8.20
N GLU A 221 2.46 -11.66 8.27
CA GLU A 221 3.58 -12.59 8.04
C GLU A 221 4.24 -12.33 6.67
N LYS A 222 3.45 -12.27 5.60
CA LYS A 222 3.95 -12.03 4.24
C LYS A 222 4.53 -10.63 4.08
N ALA A 223 3.94 -9.62 4.72
CA ALA A 223 4.46 -8.25 4.68
C ALA A 223 5.81 -8.13 5.39
N LEU A 224 5.99 -8.77 6.55
CA LEU A 224 7.25 -8.82 7.26
C LEU A 224 8.32 -9.60 6.47
N ALA A 225 7.92 -10.70 5.83
CA ALA A 225 8.82 -11.44 4.94
C ALA A 225 9.26 -10.58 3.73
N ALA A 226 8.36 -9.76 3.15
CA ALA A 226 8.72 -8.82 2.10
C ALA A 226 9.75 -7.79 2.58
N PHE A 227 9.55 -7.25 3.79
CA PHE A 227 10.51 -6.36 4.43
C PHE A 227 11.88 -7.03 4.60
N ASP A 228 11.93 -8.25 5.13
CA ASP A 228 13.19 -8.96 5.37
C ASP A 228 13.94 -9.23 4.06
N MET A 229 13.22 -9.60 3.00
CA MET A 229 13.80 -9.76 1.66
C MET A 229 14.34 -8.42 1.12
N ALA A 230 13.63 -7.32 1.33
CA ALA A 230 14.06 -5.99 0.91
C ALA A 230 15.32 -5.53 1.68
N ALA A 231 15.32 -5.71 3.00
CA ALA A 231 16.42 -5.38 3.89
C ALA A 231 17.68 -6.20 3.56
N LEU A 232 17.53 -7.51 3.36
CA LEU A 232 18.63 -8.41 2.94
C LEU A 232 19.20 -8.02 1.56
N ARG A 233 18.34 -7.61 0.62
CA ARG A 233 18.78 -7.15 -0.70
C ARG A 233 19.51 -5.81 -0.63
N GLY A 234 19.15 -4.97 0.34
CA GLY A 234 19.64 -3.61 0.53
C GLY A 234 18.74 -2.58 -0.16
N TRP A 235 18.31 -1.57 0.60
CA TRP A 235 17.31 -0.59 0.18
C TRP A 235 17.66 0.18 -1.10
N ASN A 236 18.93 0.49 -1.34
CA ASN A 236 19.37 1.16 -2.57
C ASN A 236 19.09 0.31 -3.82
N LYS A 237 19.22 -1.02 -3.71
CA LYS A 237 18.92 -1.95 -4.82
C LYS A 237 17.40 -2.08 -5.01
N VAL A 238 16.63 -2.09 -3.92
CA VAL A 238 15.16 -2.11 -3.95
C VAL A 238 14.61 -0.84 -4.61
N ASP A 239 15.12 0.33 -4.22
CA ASP A 239 14.82 1.62 -4.84
C ASP A 239 15.13 1.62 -6.34
N ARG A 240 16.35 1.23 -6.70
CA ARG A 240 16.77 1.16 -8.11
C ARG A 240 15.88 0.23 -8.92
N SER A 241 15.48 -0.92 -8.37
CA SER A 241 14.60 -1.87 -9.08
C SER A 241 13.22 -1.28 -9.40
N LEU A 242 12.69 -0.42 -8.52
CA LEU A 242 11.44 0.30 -8.78
C LEU A 242 11.61 1.30 -9.93
N ARG A 243 12.68 2.10 -9.89
CA ARG A 243 12.95 3.15 -10.90
C ARG A 243 13.24 2.57 -12.29
N LEU A 244 13.81 1.36 -12.36
CA LEU A 244 14.04 0.66 -13.61
C LEU A 244 12.79 -0.05 -14.14
N ASN A 245 11.71 -0.12 -13.36
CA ASN A 245 10.49 -0.76 -13.82
C ASN A 245 9.87 0.02 -14.99
N PRO A 246 9.55 -0.64 -16.13
CA PRO A 246 9.02 0.04 -17.31
C PRO A 246 7.75 0.85 -17.06
N PHE A 247 6.89 0.43 -16.13
CA PHE A 247 5.65 1.13 -15.81
C PHE A 247 5.88 2.42 -15.03
N VAL A 248 6.96 2.50 -14.24
CA VAL A 248 7.32 3.66 -13.44
C VAL A 248 8.19 4.62 -14.25
N ARG A 249 9.19 4.09 -14.96
CA ARG A 249 10.15 4.88 -15.76
C ARG A 249 9.46 5.81 -16.76
N ARG A 250 8.39 5.33 -17.41
CA ARG A 250 7.61 6.12 -18.39
C ARG A 250 6.91 7.33 -17.76
N LEU A 251 6.54 7.24 -16.49
CA LEU A 251 5.86 8.33 -15.78
C LEU A 251 6.83 9.40 -15.28
N THR A 252 8.06 9.01 -14.94
CA THR A 252 9.09 9.93 -14.45
C THR A 252 9.81 10.69 -15.57
N THR A 253 9.76 10.20 -16.82
CA THR A 253 10.34 10.89 -17.99
C THR A 253 9.36 11.81 -18.72
N ALA A 254 8.09 11.80 -18.31
CA ALA A 254 7.00 12.59 -18.92
C ALA A 254 6.61 13.81 -18.07
N GLN A 255 7.41 14.14 -17.06
CA GLN A 255 7.33 15.33 -16.21
C GLN A 255 8.61 16.15 -16.41
#